data_AF-A0A956VZG4-F1
#
_entry.id   AF-A0A956VZG4-F1
#
_cell.length_a   1.000
_cell.length_b   1.000
_cell.length_c   1.000
_cell.angle_alpha   90.00
_cell.angle_beta   90.00
_cell.angle_gamma   90.00
#
_symmetry.space_group_name_H-M   'P 1'
#
loop_
_entity.id
_entity.type
_entity.pdbx_description
1 polymer ?
#
loop_
_entity_poly.entity_id
_entity_poly.type
_entity_poly.pdbx_seq_one_letter_code
_entity_poly.pdbx_strand_id
1 'polypeptide(L)'
;MISTSDFKKGATVEIDGALYKMEDVHHVKTKKSAVYRVKLRDLRAGHITERTFNAGDKLPVARVERRKMQYLYGDGESYTFMNSETFDQIM
;
A
#
# COMPACT_ATOMS: atom_id res chain seq x y z
N MET A 1 12.72 -3.77 4.24
CA MET A 1 12.76 -2.95 3.02
C MET A 1 12.63 -3.87 1.81
N ILE A 2 11.99 -3.41 0.73
CA ILE A 2 11.84 -4.11 -0.54
C ILE A 2 12.74 -3.44 -1.58
N SER A 3 13.53 -4.21 -2.33
CA SER A 3 14.32 -3.69 -3.45
C SER A 3 13.49 -3.61 -4.72
N THR A 4 13.91 -2.77 -5.65
CA THR A 4 13.25 -2.67 -6.98
C THR A 4 13.13 -4.00 -7.72
N SER A 5 14.01 -4.97 -7.45
CA SER A 5 13.93 -6.33 -8.00
C SER A 5 12.63 -7.06 -7.64
N ASP A 6 12.07 -6.74 -6.48
CA ASP A 6 10.92 -7.43 -5.90
C ASP A 6 9.62 -6.65 -6.11
N PHE A 7 9.70 -5.51 -6.81
CA PHE A 7 8.53 -4.69 -7.13
C PHE A 7 7.57 -5.50 -7.99
N LYS A 8 6.33 -5.59 -7.50
CA LYS A 8 5.25 -6.32 -8.15
C LYS A 8 3.93 -5.66 -7.87
N LYS A 9 2.98 -5.86 -8.78
CA LYS A 9 1.59 -5.46 -8.58
C LYS A 9 1.05 -6.04 -7.27
N GLY A 10 0.40 -5.19 -6.48
CA GLY A 10 -0.16 -5.52 -5.17
C GLY A 10 0.78 -5.30 -3.99
N ALA A 11 2.09 -5.10 -4.21
CA ALA A 11 3.00 -4.76 -3.12
C ALA A 11 2.60 -3.44 -2.46
N THR A 12 2.72 -3.37 -1.14
CA THR A 12 2.42 -2.15 -0.38
C THR A 12 3.72 -1.62 0.24
N VAL A 13 3.99 -0.34 0.00
CA VAL A 13 5.22 0.33 0.40
C VAL A 13 4.88 1.65 1.07
N GLU A 14 5.79 2.09 1.92
CA GLU A 14 5.72 3.42 2.53
C GLU A 14 6.65 4.36 1.78
N ILE A 15 6.13 5.54 1.42
CA ILE A 15 6.89 6.58 0.75
C ILE A 15 6.49 7.90 1.40
N ASP A 16 7.46 8.63 1.94
CA ASP A 16 7.26 9.92 2.60
C ASP A 16 6.19 9.88 3.73
N GLY A 17 6.10 8.75 4.46
CA GLY A 17 5.11 8.51 5.53
C GLY A 17 3.70 8.14 5.03
N ALA A 18 3.47 8.13 3.72
CA ALA A 18 2.21 7.71 3.11
C ALA A 18 2.29 6.25 2.61
N LEU A 19 1.14 5.56 2.68
CA LEU A 19 1.01 4.16 2.28
C LEU A 19 0.54 4.07 0.84
N TYR A 20 1.36 3.46 -0.01
CA TYR A 20 1.05 3.25 -1.42
C TYR A 20 0.99 1.77 -1.76
N LYS A 21 0.01 1.42 -2.60
CA LYS A 21 -0.07 0.12 -3.25
C LYS A 21 0.39 0.23 -4.69
N MET A 22 1.27 -0.66 -5.13
CA MET A 22 1.70 -0.76 -6.53
C MET A 22 0.57 -1.34 -7.37
N GLU A 23 -0.03 -0.54 -8.24
CA GLU A 23 -1.08 -0.99 -9.17
C GLU A 23 -0.46 -1.56 -10.46
N ASP A 24 0.69 -1.04 -10.86
CA ASP A 24 1.44 -1.52 -12.02
C ASP A 24 2.93 -1.23 -11.88
N VAL A 25 3.77 -2.11 -12.45
CA VAL A 25 5.23 -2.00 -12.41
C VAL A 25 5.77 -2.28 -13.81
N HIS A 26 6.38 -1.26 -14.41
CA HIS A 26 7.01 -1.35 -15.71
C HIS A 26 8.54 -1.27 -15.57
N HIS A 27 9.20 -2.41 -15.80
CA HIS A 27 10.65 -2.52 -15.74
C HIS A 27 11.25 -2.28 -17.14
N VAL A 28 11.98 -1.17 -17.27
CA VAL A 28 12.71 -0.80 -18.49
C VAL A 28 14.20 -1.06 -18.27
N LYS A 29 14.76 -1.97 -19.05
CA LYS A 29 16.20 -2.29 -19.02
C LYS A 29 16.89 -1.76 -20.27
N THR A 30 17.91 -0.93 -20.10
CA THR A 30 18.82 -0.45 -21.15
C THR A 30 20.21 -1.07 -20.94
N LYS A 31 21.09 -1.01 -21.96
CA LYS A 31 22.45 -1.58 -21.89
C LYS A 31 23.30 -1.10 -20.70
N LYS A 32 22.99 0.07 -20.11
CA LYS A 32 23.75 0.69 -19.01
C LYS A 32 22.98 0.83 -17.69
N SER A 33 21.65 0.83 -17.71
CA SER A 33 20.83 1.06 -16.51
C SER A 33 19.49 0.33 -16.58
N ALA A 34 18.89 0.09 -15.43
CA ALA A 34 17.54 -0.44 -15.29
C ALA A 34 16.70 0.54 -14.45
N VAL A 35 15.48 0.77 -14.89
CA VAL A 35 14.55 1.76 -14.34
C VAL A 35 13.18 1.12 -14.18
N TYR A 36 12.51 1.41 -13.07
CA TYR A 36 11.19 0.90 -12.74
C TYR A 36 10.21 2.07 -12.68
N ARG A 37 9.24 2.10 -13.60
CA ARG A 37 8.11 3.03 -13.53
C ARG A 37 6.97 2.34 -12.82
N VAL A 38 6.53 2.89 -11.71
CA VAL A 38 5.54 2.26 -10.84
C VAL A 38 4.34 3.18 -10.71
N LYS A 39 3.15 2.66 -11.04
CA LYS A 39 1.88 3.32 -10.73
C LYS A 39 1.51 2.94 -9.30
N LEU A 40 1.40 3.97 -8.47
CA LEU A 40 1.16 3.87 -7.03
C LEU A 40 -0.22 4.44 -6.73
N ARG A 41 -1.03 3.71 -5.97
CA ARG A 41 -2.30 4.19 -5.44
C ARG A 41 -2.15 4.47 -3.96
N ASP A 42 -2.46 5.69 -3.55
CA ASP A 42 -2.52 6.06 -2.14
C ASP A 42 -3.66 5.28 -1.46
N LEU A 43 -3.35 4.57 -0.38
CA LEU A 43 -4.32 3.75 0.34
C LEU A 43 -5.24 4.55 1.27
N ARG A 44 -4.89 5.80 1.61
CA ARG A 44 -5.72 6.72 2.39
C ARG A 44 -6.52 7.65 1.48
N ALA A 45 -5.83 8.38 0.61
CA ALA A 45 -6.44 9.41 -0.23
C ALA A 45 -7.01 8.87 -1.55
N GLY A 46 -6.61 7.67 -1.97
CA GLY A 46 -7.16 6.99 -3.15
C GLY A 46 -6.62 7.47 -4.50
N HIS A 47 -5.86 8.57 -4.56
CA HIS A 47 -5.27 9.09 -5.79
C HIS A 47 -4.16 8.18 -6.35
N ILE A 48 -3.94 8.26 -7.67
CA ILE A 48 -2.92 7.46 -8.37
C ILE A 48 -1.80 8.41 -8.80
N THR A 49 -0.57 8.05 -8.45
CA THR A 49 0.65 8.76 -8.83
C THR A 49 1.61 7.81 -9.52
N GLU A 50 2.36 8.29 -10.51
CA GLU A 50 3.43 7.51 -11.14
C GLU A 50 4.78 7.99 -10.61
N ARG A 51 5.62 7.07 -10.11
CA ARG A 51 6.99 7.38 -9.68
C ARG A 51 7.98 6.46 -10.38
N THR A 52 9.17 6.98 -10.61
CA THR A 52 10.27 6.25 -11.27
C THR A 52 11.37 5.95 -10.25
N PHE A 53 11.84 4.71 -10.23
CA PHE A 53 12.90 4.23 -9.34
C PHE A 53 14.06 3.65 -10.15
N ASN A 54 15.28 3.86 -9.68
CA ASN A 54 16.47 3.26 -10.26
C ASN A 54 16.67 1.86 -9.70
N ALA A 55 17.32 0.99 -10.48
CA ALA A 55 17.69 -0.34 -9.98
C ALA A 55 18.59 -0.23 -8.74
N GLY A 56 18.17 -0.89 -7.66
CA GLY A 56 18.86 -0.87 -6.38
C GLY A 56 18.20 0.02 -5.33
N ASP A 57 17.24 0.86 -5.72
CA ASP A 57 16.44 1.62 -4.75
C ASP A 57 15.69 0.67 -3.81
N LYS A 58 15.56 1.09 -2.55
CA LYS A 58 14.89 0.33 -1.49
C LYS A 58 13.79 1.18 -0.87
N LEU A 59 12.63 0.57 -0.67
CA LEU A 59 11.50 1.19 0.02
C LEU A 59 11.16 0.42 1.30
N PRO A 60 10.68 1.08 2.36
CA PRO A 60 10.06 0.39 3.49
C PRO A 60 8.84 -0.42 3.03
N VAL A 61 8.71 -1.63 3.55
CA VAL A 61 7.53 -2.47 3.30
C VAL A 61 6.50 -2.13 4.35
N ALA A 62 5.28 -1.84 3.93
CA ALA A 62 4.17 -1.67 4.84
C ALA A 62 3.29 -2.92 4.83
N ARG A 63 3.09 -3.52 6.00
CA ARG A 63 2.13 -4.61 6.18
C ARG A 63 0.76 -4.00 6.41
N VAL A 64 -0.15 -4.23 5.47
CA VAL A 64 -1.55 -3.77 5.57
C VAL A 64 -2.46 -4.99 5.64
N GLU A 65 -3.27 -5.04 6.69
CA GLU A 65 -4.29 -6.06 6.88
C GLU A 65 -5.67 -5.47 6.60
N ARG A 66 -6.45 -6.15 5.76
CA ARG A 66 -7.87 -5.82 5.56
C ARG A 66 -8.69 -6.82 6.36
N ARG A 67 -9.51 -6.31 7.27
CA ARG A 67 -10.45 -7.11 8.06
C ARG A 67 -11.86 -6.69 7.72
N LYS A 68 -12.75 -7.67 7.55
CA LYS A 68 -14.18 -7.40 7.42
C LYS A 68 -14.71 -7.12 8.82
N MET A 69 -15.33 -5.96 8.99
CA MET A 69 -15.94 -5.53 10.24
C MET A 69 -17.42 -5.25 10.01
N GLN A 70 -18.25 -5.59 10.98
CA GLN A 70 -19.66 -5.25 11.03
C GLN A 70 -19.85 -3.98 11.85
N TYR A 71 -20.56 -3.01 11.29
CA TYR A 71 -21.01 -1.86 12.06
C TYR A 71 -22.07 -2.28 13.09
N LEU A 72 -21.91 -1.85 14.34
CA LEU A 72 -22.87 -2.14 15.41
C LEU A 72 -23.77 -0.93 15.69
N TYR A 73 -23.18 0.14 16.20
CA TYR A 73 -23.88 1.37 16.57
C TYR A 73 -22.86 2.52 16.68
N GLY A 74 -23.37 3.74 16.78
CA GLY A 74 -22.59 4.93 17.14
C GLY A 74 -23.29 5.64 18.29
N ASP A 75 -22.51 6.21 19.20
CA ASP A 75 -23.00 6.94 20.38
C ASP A 75 -23.09 8.47 20.14
N GLY A 76 -22.72 8.92 18.95
CA GLY A 76 -22.71 10.33 18.53
C GLY A 76 -21.29 10.92 18.44
N GLU A 77 -20.32 10.36 19.17
CA GLU A 77 -18.92 10.77 19.11
C GLU A 77 -18.02 9.71 18.45
N SER A 78 -18.39 8.44 18.58
CA SER A 78 -17.63 7.30 18.08
C SER A 78 -18.52 6.31 17.31
N TYR A 79 -17.88 5.42 16.57
CA TYR A 79 -18.54 4.38 15.78
C TYR A 79 -17.95 3.02 16.13
N THR A 80 -18.77 2.14 16.68
CA THR A 80 -18.32 0.81 17.08
C THR A 80 -18.47 -0.18 15.92
N PHE A 81 -17.38 -0.89 15.64
CA PHE A 81 -17.30 -1.97 14.66
C PHE A 81 -16.87 -3.27 15.35
N MET A 82 -17.37 -4.41 14.86
CA MET A 82 -17.04 -5.73 15.36
C MET A 82 -16.40 -6.59 14.28
N ASN A 83 -15.30 -7.26 14.59
CA ASN A 83 -14.68 -8.25 13.73
C ASN A 83 -15.63 -9.45 13.53
N SER A 84 -15.94 -9.77 12.28
CA SER A 84 -16.86 -10.86 11.95
C SER A 84 -16.31 -12.26 12.24
N GLU A 85 -15.00 -12.40 12.46
CA GLU A 85 -14.35 -13.70 12.75
C GLU A 85 -14.08 -13.89 14.23
N THR A 86 -13.55 -12.86 14.91
CA THR A 86 -13.13 -12.95 16.32
C THR A 86 -14.13 -12.37 17.30
N PHE A 87 -15.15 -11.64 16.81
CA PHE A 87 -16.09 -10.86 17.62
C PHE A 87 -15.44 -9.72 18.44
N ASP A 88 -14.18 -9.40 18.18
CA ASP A 88 -13.50 -8.24 18.80
C ASP A 88 -14.15 -6.93 18.35
N GLN A 89 -14.41 -6.03 19.30
CA GLN A 89 -15.00 -4.73 19.01
C GLN A 89 -13.94 -3.63 19.06
N ILE A 90 -14.04 -2.69 18.12
CA ILE A 90 -13.21 -1.48 18.04
C ILE A 90 -14.14 -0.27 17.91
N MET A 91 -13.78 0.83 18.57
CA MET A 91 -14.49 2.12 18.53
C MET A 91 -13.75 3.12 17.63
#